data_AF-A0A1Q5U175-F1
#
_entry.id   AF-A0A1Q5U175-F1
#
_cell.length_a   1.000
_cell.length_b   1.000
_cell.length_c   1.000
_cell.angle_alpha   90.00
_cell.angle_beta   90.00
_cell.angle_gamma   90.00
#
_symmetry.space_group_name_H-M   'P 1'
#
loop_
_entity.id
_entity.type
_entity.pdbx_description
1 polymer ?
#
loop_
_entity_poly.entity_id
_entity_poly.type
_entity_poly.pdbx_seq_one_letter_code
_entity_poly.pdbx_strand_id
1 'polypeptide(L)' 'MPKYSNFDEDRLQKACKAVLHQKKPNIAKTAREFSVSRTTLADRVKKARSPFSTTESRKNALTSHQEKALTAWIVK' A
#
# COMPACT_ATOMS: atom_id res chain seq x y z
N MET A 1 -18.49 -15.17 19.09
CA MET A 1 -18.22 -15.00 17.65
C MET A 1 -16.74 -14.72 17.46
N PRO A 2 -15.98 -15.54 16.71
CA PRO A 2 -14.59 -15.23 16.45
C PRO A 2 -14.54 -14.05 15.47
N LYS A 3 -14.17 -12.87 15.99
CA LYS A 3 -13.66 -11.76 15.18
C LYS A 3 -12.29 -12.20 14.66
N TYR A 4 -11.98 -11.87 13.40
CA TYR A 4 -10.80 -12.29 12.66
C TYR A 4 -10.89 -13.70 12.07
N SER A 5 -11.71 -13.82 11.02
CA SER A 5 -11.42 -14.80 9.96
C SER A 5 -10.02 -14.51 9.45
N ASN A 6 -9.15 -15.50 9.47
CA ASN A 6 -7.80 -15.47 8.89
C ASN A 6 -7.81 -14.58 7.65
N PHE A 7 -7.26 -13.37 7.79
CA PHE A 7 -7.17 -12.43 6.69
C PHE A 7 -6.16 -13.05 5.74
N ASP A 8 -6.65 -13.74 4.71
CA ASP A 8 -5.81 -14.43 3.73
C ASP A 8 -5.12 -13.37 2.87
N GLU A 9 -4.09 -12.76 3.47
CA GLU A 9 -3.21 -11.75 2.90
C GLU A 9 -2.65 -12.23 1.56
N ASP A 10 -2.37 -13.53 1.46
CA ASP A 10 -1.95 -14.21 0.22
C ASP A 10 -2.99 -14.11 -0.90
N ARG A 11 -4.28 -14.32 -0.59
CA ARG A 11 -5.36 -14.19 -1.60
C ARG A 11 -5.49 -12.74 -2.04
N LEU A 12 -5.39 -11.81 -1.09
CA LEU A 12 -5.46 -10.38 -1.37
C LEU A 12 -4.28 -9.91 -2.22
N GLN A 13 -3.08 -10.42 -1.96
CA GLN A 13 -1.88 -10.11 -2.72
C GLN A 13 -1.94 -10.67 -4.15
N LYS A 14 -2.45 -11.91 -4.32
CA LYS A 14 -2.74 -12.50 -5.65
C LYS A 14 -3.78 -11.69 -6.42
N ALA A 15 -4.87 -11.29 -5.75
CA ALA A 15 -5.90 -10.44 -6.34
C ALA A 15 -5.35 -9.07 -6.76
N CYS A 16 -4.51 -8.42 -5.93
CA CYS A 16 -3.86 -7.16 -6.27
C CYS A 16 -3.01 -7.30 -7.53
N LYS A 17 -2.17 -8.34 -7.63
CA LYS A 17 -1.36 -8.61 -8.83
C LYS A 17 -2.25 -8.78 -10.05
N ALA A 18 -3.29 -9.61 -9.97
CA ALA A 18 -4.21 -9.85 -11.07
C ALA A 18 -4.90 -8.57 -11.58
N VAL A 19 -5.26 -7.65 -10.68
CA VAL A 19 -5.82 -6.34 -11.07
C VAL A 19 -4.77 -5.42 -11.71
N LEU A 20 -3.54 -5.41 -11.20
CA LEU A 20 -2.46 -4.57 -11.72
C LEU A 20 -2.02 -4.98 -13.14
N HIS A 21 -2.07 -6.27 -13.48
CA HIS A 21 -1.74 -6.78 -14.81
C HIS A 21 -2.84 -6.52 -15.88
N GLN A 22 -4.05 -6.09 -15.50
CA GLN A 22 -5.13 -5.82 -16.44
C GLN A 22 -5.02 -4.42 -17.04
N LYS A 23 -5.08 -4.32 -18.38
CA LYS A 23 -5.15 -3.04 -19.11
C LYS A 23 -6.36 -2.19 -18.69
N LYS A 24 -7.50 -2.84 -18.43
CA LYS A 24 -8.72 -2.22 -17.87
C LYS A 24 -9.12 -2.99 -16.60
N PRO A 25 -8.75 -2.51 -15.40
CA PRO A 25 -8.91 -3.27 -14.16
C PRO A 25 -10.40 -3.46 -13.80
N ASN A 26 -10.84 -4.71 -13.70
CA ASN A 26 -12.16 -5.06 -13.18
C ASN A 26 -12.06 -5.58 -11.74
N ILE A 27 -11.95 -4.65 -10.79
CA ILE A 27 -11.78 -4.94 -9.36
C ILE A 27 -12.94 -5.78 -8.82
N ALA A 28 -14.17 -5.56 -9.30
CA ALA A 28 -15.35 -6.27 -8.83
C ALA A 28 -15.30 -7.76 -9.19
N LYS A 29 -14.89 -8.07 -10.44
CA LYS A 29 -14.72 -9.44 -10.90
C LYS A 29 -13.63 -10.15 -10.12
N THR A 30 -12.46 -9.53 -9.99
CA THR A 30 -11.33 -10.11 -9.27
C THR A 30 -11.61 -10.28 -7.76
N ALA A 31 -12.33 -9.35 -7.13
CA ALA A 31 -12.73 -9.51 -5.73
C ALA A 31 -13.57 -10.76 -5.48
N ARG A 32 -14.53 -11.05 -6.38
CA ARG A 32 -15.36 -12.26 -6.32
C ARG A 32 -14.54 -13.53 -6.55
N GLU A 33 -13.66 -13.52 -7.54
CA GLU A 33 -12.83 -14.66 -7.94
C GLU A 33 -11.88 -15.10 -6.81
N PHE A 34 -11.31 -14.14 -6.08
CA PHE A 34 -10.38 -14.41 -4.98
C PHE A 34 -11.05 -14.44 -3.60
N SER A 35 -12.38 -14.28 -3.53
CA SER A 35 -13.16 -14.20 -2.28
C SER A 35 -12.60 -13.14 -1.31
N VAL A 36 -12.23 -11.98 -1.84
CA VAL A 36 -11.69 -10.85 -1.04
C VAL A 36 -12.64 -9.66 -1.05
N SER A 37 -12.54 -8.82 -0.02
CA SER A 37 -13.31 -7.59 0.03
C SER A 37 -12.96 -6.66 -1.13
N ARG A 38 -13.98 -6.19 -1.84
CA ARG A 38 -13.83 -5.24 -2.95
C ARG A 38 -13.20 -3.92 -2.49
N THR A 39 -13.60 -3.41 -1.33
CA THR A 39 -13.09 -2.13 -0.80
C THR A 39 -11.61 -2.23 -0.48
N THR A 40 -11.22 -3.26 0.25
CA THR A 40 -9.82 -3.55 0.60
C THR A 40 -8.95 -3.73 -0.65
N LEU A 41 -9.43 -4.48 -1.64
CA LEU A 41 -8.71 -4.68 -2.89
C LEU A 41 -8.52 -3.36 -3.66
N ALA A 42 -9.56 -2.53 -3.74
CA ALA A 42 -9.49 -1.23 -4.39
C ALA A 42 -8.49 -0.28 -3.71
N ASP A 43 -8.52 -0.20 -2.38
CA ASP A 43 -7.61 0.66 -1.61
C ASP A 43 -6.16 0.24 -1.78
N ARG A 44 -5.87 -1.06 -1.76
CA ARG A 44 -4.52 -1.58 -2.00
C ARG A 44 -4.05 -1.33 -3.42
N VAL A 45 -4.89 -1.54 -4.42
CA VAL A 45 -4.54 -1.26 -5.82
C VAL A 45 -4.27 0.24 -6.01
N LYS A 46 -5.05 1.11 -5.37
CA LYS A 46 -4.82 2.55 -5.38
C LYS A 46 -3.48 2.90 -4.73
N LYS A 47 -3.17 2.34 -3.55
CA LYS A 47 -1.88 2.53 -2.87
C LYS A 47 -0.70 2.00 -3.70
N ALA A 48 -0.85 0.86 -4.37
CA ALA A 48 0.19 0.27 -5.20
C ALA A 48 0.44 1.05 -6.52
N ARG A 49 -0.59 1.70 -7.07
CA ARG A 49 -0.47 2.58 -8.24
C ARG A 49 -0.02 3.98 -7.90
N SER A 50 -0.32 4.45 -6.70
CA SER A 50 0.20 5.73 -6.23
C SER A 50 1.71 5.61 -6.12
N PRO A 51 2.50 6.50 -6.74
CA PRO A 51 3.86 6.67 -6.27
C PRO A 51 3.77 6.94 -4.77
N PHE A 52 4.58 6.23 -3.99
CA PHE A 52 4.76 6.56 -2.58
C PHE A 52 5.30 7.99 -2.54
N SER A 53 4.41 8.99 -2.45
CA SER A 53 4.84 10.24 -1.88
C SER A 53 4.92 9.96 -0.40
N THR A 54 6.13 9.71 0.12
CA THR A 54 6.48 10.27 1.42
C THR A 54 6.24 11.77 1.27
N THR A 55 5.00 12.20 1.41
CA THR A 55 4.69 13.60 1.57
C THR A 55 5.51 13.96 2.81
N GLU A 56 6.56 14.76 2.63
CA GLU A 56 7.35 15.25 3.75
C GLU A 56 6.33 15.78 4.76
N SER A 57 6.22 15.06 5.88
CA SER A 57 5.27 15.43 6.90
C SER A 57 5.75 16.78 7.40
N ARG A 58 4.98 17.85 7.19
CA ARG A 58 5.26 19.18 7.77
C ARG A 58 5.32 19.16 9.31
N LYS A 59 5.07 18.01 9.94
CA LYS A 59 5.22 17.78 11.38
C LYS A 59 6.66 17.44 11.77
N ASN A 60 7.55 17.17 10.83
CA ASN A 60 8.94 16.91 11.15
C ASN A 60 9.59 18.25 11.52
N ALA A 61 10.29 18.28 12.66
CA ALA A 61 11.01 19.47 13.12
C ALA A 61 12.19 19.84 12.19
N LEU A 62 12.65 18.88 11.39
CA LEU A 62 13.75 19.02 10.46
C LEU A 62 13.29 18.66 9.04
N THR A 63 13.83 19.40 8.07
CA THR A 63 13.70 19.07 6.64
C THR A 63 14.59 17.88 6.29
N SER A 64 14.29 17.15 5.20
CA SER A 64 15.11 16.00 4.75
C SER A 64 16.60 16.36 4.55
N HIS A 65 16.89 17.61 4.20
CA HIS A 65 18.26 18.11 4.07
C HIS A 65 18.96 18.23 5.43
N GLN A 66 18.25 18.76 6.43
CA GLN A 66 18.77 18.89 7.80
C GLN A 66 18.95 17.53 8.47
N GLU A 67 18.03 16.58 8.27
CA GLU A 67 18.18 15.21 8.77
C GLU A 67 19.41 14.52 8.19
N LYS A 68 19.66 14.69 6.87
CA LYS A 68 20.88 14.17 6.22
C LYS A 68 22.14 14.81 6.79
N ALA A 69 22.16 16.13 6.95
CA ALA A 69 23.32 16.85 7.48
C ALA A 69 23.62 16.43 8.94
N LEU A 70 22.59 16.31 9.77
CA LEU A 70 22.71 15.85 11.16
C LEU A 70 23.22 14.40 11.24
N THR A 71 22.68 13.51 10.41
CA THR A 71 23.13 12.10 10.36
C THR A 71 24.60 12.03 9.94
N ALA A 72 25.01 12.78 8.92
CA ALA A 72 26.40 12.84 8.48
C ALA A 72 27.36 13.42 9.54
N TRP A 73 26.86 14.32 10.39
CA TRP A 73 27.64 14.89 11.50
C TRP A 73 27.80 13.91 12.66
N ILE A 74 26.76 13.16 13.03
CA ILE A 74 26.80 12.18 14.15
C ILE A 74 27.66 10.96 13.80
N VAL A 75 27.68 10.53 12.53
CA VAL A 75 28.44 9.36 12.09
C VAL A 75 29.96 9.64 12.00
N LYS A 76 30.36 10.92 12.08
CA LYS A 76 31.76 11.35 12.05
C LYS A 76 32.36 11.39 13.45
#